data_AF-A0A7C6E1A7-F1
#
_entry.id   AF-A0A7C6E1A7-F1
#
_cell.length_a   1.000
_cell.length_b   1.000
_cell.length_c   1.000
_cell.angle_alpha   90.00
_cell.angle_beta   90.00
_cell.angle_gamma   90.00
#
_symmetry.space_group_name_H-M   'P 1'
#
loop_
_entity.id
_entity.type
_entity.pdbx_description
1 polymer ?
#
loop_
_entity_poly.entity_id
_entity_poly.type
_entity_poly.pdbx_seq_one_letter_code
_entity_poly.pdbx_strand_id
1 'polypeptide(L)'
;MNKNLISRTGNVQEHYVLYPAVCHKSLESKSKDIVINVEIGWPQVALFLTLIVLFFFIIPFMVDNYMYKIDFSLNPEIINSLDEDIKLTGLVKRGWIFSKYNIQGLDVEIWLRTSKERILIGWEKTGGDGNFSRVFRIPPGSLPEKYVVEVMLVADNNIKMEKEILFVEPGSG
;
A
#
# COMPACT_ATOMS: atom_id res chain seq x y z
N MET A 1 47.49 -63.06 -14.36
CA MET A 1 46.20 -62.72 -13.73
C MET A 1 46.41 -61.52 -12.81
N ASN A 2 45.66 -60.42 -13.02
CA ASN A 2 45.26 -59.36 -12.06
C ASN A 2 46.31 -58.73 -11.13
N LYS A 3 46.44 -57.42 -10.90
CA LYS A 3 45.75 -56.16 -11.25
C LYS A 3 46.80 -55.07 -10.93
N ASN A 4 46.98 -54.05 -11.78
CA ASN A 4 47.80 -52.88 -11.44
C ASN A 4 46.89 -51.70 -11.03
N LEU A 5 47.01 -51.28 -9.77
CA LEU A 5 46.83 -49.89 -9.33
C LEU A 5 48.20 -49.18 -9.50
N ILE A 6 48.32 -47.86 -9.67
CA ILE A 6 48.29 -46.85 -8.60
C ILE A 6 48.36 -45.42 -9.22
N SER A 7 47.54 -44.52 -8.64
CA SER A 7 47.71 -43.06 -8.35
C SER A 7 47.87 -41.97 -9.42
N ARG A 8 46.85 -41.10 -9.47
CA ARG A 8 46.83 -39.66 -9.10
C ARG A 8 48.10 -38.81 -9.37
N THR A 9 47.99 -37.76 -10.19
CA THR A 9 47.86 -36.32 -9.81
C THR A 9 47.80 -35.43 -11.06
N GLY A 10 47.16 -34.27 -10.94
CA GLY A 10 46.85 -33.35 -12.04
C GLY A 10 48.06 -32.57 -12.58
N ASN A 11 47.81 -31.77 -13.61
CA ASN A 11 48.78 -30.80 -14.08
C ASN A 11 48.12 -29.55 -14.67
N VAL A 12 48.74 -28.42 -14.35
CA VAL A 12 48.35 -27.03 -14.64
C VAL A 12 49.42 -26.42 -15.56
N GLN A 13 48.94 -25.60 -16.50
CA GLN A 13 49.56 -24.48 -17.24
C GLN A 13 50.75 -24.63 -18.23
N GLU A 14 50.45 -24.12 -19.44
CA GLU A 14 51.14 -23.10 -20.27
C GLU A 14 52.62 -23.23 -20.66
N HIS A 15 52.93 -23.07 -21.96
CA HIS A 15 53.82 -22.02 -22.49
C HIS A 15 53.90 -22.05 -24.05
N TYR A 16 54.23 -20.88 -24.63
CA TYR A 16 53.94 -20.42 -26.00
C TYR A 16 55.06 -20.62 -27.07
N VAL A 17 54.67 -20.28 -28.32
CA VAL A 17 55.36 -19.62 -29.48
C VAL A 17 56.18 -20.44 -30.50
N LEU A 18 55.77 -20.37 -31.79
CA LEU A 18 56.47 -19.77 -32.97
C LEU A 18 56.13 -20.45 -34.33
N TYR A 19 55.73 -19.62 -35.30
CA TYR A 19 55.43 -19.87 -36.72
C TYR A 19 56.65 -20.35 -37.55
N PRO A 20 56.49 -20.97 -38.76
CA PRO A 20 56.24 -20.28 -40.05
C PRO A 20 55.30 -21.10 -40.98
N ALA A 21 54.82 -20.73 -42.17
CA ALA A 21 55.12 -19.66 -43.11
C ALA A 21 53.85 -19.29 -43.90
N VAL A 22 53.84 -18.05 -44.35
CA VAL A 22 52.85 -17.37 -45.19
C VAL A 22 52.68 -18.06 -46.55
N CYS A 23 51.43 -18.32 -46.96
CA CYS A 23 51.07 -18.44 -48.37
C CYS A 23 49.94 -17.45 -48.65
N HIS A 24 50.29 -16.33 -49.31
CA HIS A 24 49.37 -15.29 -49.73
C HIS A 24 48.47 -15.83 -50.85
N LYS A 25 47.19 -16.08 -50.57
CA LYS A 25 46.13 -15.95 -51.56
C LYS A 25 45.21 -14.82 -51.12
N SER A 26 45.32 -13.72 -51.85
CA SER A 26 44.38 -12.61 -51.81
C SER A 26 42.98 -13.13 -52.11
N LEU A 27 42.09 -13.05 -51.13
CA LEU A 27 40.65 -13.20 -51.31
C LEU A 27 39.99 -12.06 -50.54
N GLU A 28 39.53 -11.07 -51.29
CA GLU A 28 38.64 -10.01 -50.84
C GLU A 28 37.40 -10.65 -50.18
N SER A 29 37.37 -10.67 -48.84
CA SER A 29 36.19 -11.09 -48.09
C SER A 29 35.40 -9.85 -47.72
N LYS A 30 34.39 -9.53 -48.55
CA LYS A 30 33.35 -8.54 -48.27
C LYS A 30 32.84 -8.67 -46.83
N SER A 31 32.90 -7.57 -46.08
CA SER A 31 32.13 -7.39 -44.84
C SER A 31 30.67 -7.68 -45.14
N LYS A 32 30.15 -8.80 -44.63
CA LYS A 32 28.71 -9.03 -44.57
C LYS A 32 28.26 -8.55 -43.20
N ASP A 33 27.47 -7.49 -43.21
CA ASP A 33 26.75 -7.03 -42.03
C ASP A 33 25.96 -8.21 -41.44
N ILE A 34 26.27 -8.57 -40.20
CA ILE A 34 25.55 -9.60 -39.46
C ILE A 34 24.26 -8.95 -38.97
N VAL A 35 23.22 -9.02 -39.78
CA VAL A 35 21.86 -8.72 -39.37
C VAL A 35 21.36 -9.89 -38.53
N ILE A 36 21.33 -9.72 -37.21
CA ILE A 36 20.70 -10.69 -36.31
C ILE A 36 19.19 -10.47 -36.41
N ASN A 37 18.52 -11.26 -37.26
CA ASN A 37 17.07 -11.35 -37.26
C ASN A 37 16.65 -12.10 -36.00
N VAL A 38 16.21 -11.36 -34.98
CA VAL A 38 15.56 -11.94 -33.81
C VAL A 38 14.14 -12.34 -34.23
N GLU A 39 13.97 -13.58 -34.66
CA GLU A 39 12.63 -14.17 -34.84
C GLU A 39 12.02 -14.42 -33.45
N ILE A 40 11.28 -13.44 -32.94
CA ILE A 40 10.46 -13.63 -31.76
C ILE A 40 9.28 -14.51 -32.19
N GLY A 41 9.26 -15.75 -31.72
CA GLY A 41 8.17 -16.66 -32.02
C GLY A 41 6.85 -16.13 -31.45
N TRP A 42 5.77 -16.24 -32.23
CA TRP A 42 4.41 -15.94 -31.77
C TRP A 42 4.05 -16.49 -30.37
N PRO A 43 4.52 -17.68 -29.93
CA PRO A 43 4.28 -18.17 -28.57
C PRO A 43 4.90 -17.29 -27.48
N GLN A 44 6.07 -16.70 -27.71
CA GLN A 44 6.77 -15.85 -26.75
C GLN A 44 6.04 -14.49 -26.62
N VAL A 45 5.54 -13.95 -27.73
CA VAL A 45 4.71 -12.73 -27.74
C VAL A 45 3.40 -12.97 -26.99
N ALA A 46 2.73 -14.10 -27.24
CA ALA A 46 1.49 -14.46 -26.57
C ALA A 46 1.67 -14.61 -25.05
N LEU A 47 2.76 -15.24 -24.60
CA LEU A 47 3.09 -15.34 -23.18
C LEU A 47 3.31 -13.97 -22.54
N PHE A 48 4.05 -13.08 -23.23
CA PHE A 48 4.34 -11.74 -22.73
C PHE A 48 3.07 -10.88 -22.63
N LEU A 49 2.19 -10.96 -23.63
CA LEU A 49 0.89 -10.30 -23.61
C LEU A 49 -0.01 -10.86 -22.50
N THR A 50 -0.01 -12.18 -22.29
CA THR A 50 -0.78 -12.82 -21.22
C THR A 50 -0.28 -12.35 -19.85
N LEU A 51 1.03 -12.26 -19.64
CA LEU A 51 1.63 -11.73 -18.41
C LEU A 51 1.29 -10.26 -18.19
N ILE A 52 1.30 -9.43 -19.23
CA ILE A 52 0.89 -8.02 -19.15
C ILE A 52 -0.58 -7.93 -18.75
N VAL A 53 -1.48 -8.67 -19.40
CA VAL A 53 -2.90 -8.69 -19.05
C VAL A 53 -3.09 -9.17 -17.60
N LEU A 54 -2.36 -10.21 -17.19
CA LEU A 54 -2.38 -10.70 -15.81
C LEU A 54 -1.90 -9.63 -14.82
N PHE A 55 -0.83 -8.90 -15.14
CA PHE A 55 -0.27 -7.85 -14.30
C PHE A 55 -1.23 -6.66 -14.17
N PHE A 56 -1.84 -6.20 -15.27
CA PHE A 56 -2.77 -5.07 -15.25
C PHE A 56 -4.17 -5.41 -14.74
N PHE A 57 -4.64 -6.66 -14.83
CA PHE A 57 -5.94 -7.07 -14.31
C PHE A 57 -5.87 -7.67 -12.90
N ILE A 58 -4.86 -8.47 -12.56
CA ILE A 58 -4.79 -9.16 -11.26
C ILE A 58 -4.09 -8.33 -10.18
N ILE A 59 -3.14 -7.45 -10.50
CA ILE A 59 -2.44 -6.69 -9.46
C ILE A 59 -3.30 -5.59 -8.83
N PRO A 60 -4.12 -4.82 -9.56
CA PRO A 60 -5.09 -3.93 -8.91
C PRO A 60 -6.06 -4.72 -8.02
N PHE A 61 -6.37 -5.96 -8.40
CA PHE A 61 -7.22 -6.88 -7.65
C PHE A 61 -6.58 -7.35 -6.33
N MET A 62 -5.25 -7.46 -6.29
CA MET A 62 -4.49 -7.93 -5.12
C MET A 62 -3.95 -6.77 -4.25
N VAL A 63 -4.15 -5.51 -4.64
CA VAL A 63 -3.67 -4.33 -3.89
C VAL A 63 -4.80 -3.66 -3.10
N ASP A 64 -6.05 -3.72 -3.55
CA ASP A 64 -7.25 -3.29 -2.78
C ASP A 64 -7.78 -4.39 -1.82
N ASN A 65 -6.86 -5.08 -1.15
CA ASN A 65 -7.16 -6.16 -0.21
C ASN A 65 -7.97 -5.66 0.99
N TYR A 66 -9.28 -5.92 1.05
CA TYR A 66 -10.08 -6.13 2.28
C TYR A 66 -9.99 -5.12 3.45
N MET A 67 -9.34 -3.97 3.29
CA MET A 67 -9.14 -3.02 4.38
C MET A 67 -10.45 -2.29 4.69
N TYR A 68 -10.73 -2.08 5.97
CA TYR A 68 -11.75 -1.15 6.38
C TYR A 68 -11.29 0.30 6.13
N LYS A 69 -12.23 1.17 5.87
CA LYS A 69 -12.04 2.62 5.77
C LYS A 69 -13.12 3.32 6.56
N ILE A 70 -12.73 4.31 7.35
CA ILE A 70 -13.65 5.16 8.09
C ILE A 70 -13.82 6.47 7.33
N ASP A 71 -15.05 6.93 7.24
CA ASP A 71 -15.42 8.22 6.67
C ASP A 71 -16.41 8.87 7.64
N PHE A 72 -16.21 10.13 8.02
CA PHE A 72 -17.10 10.79 8.95
C PHE A 72 -17.16 12.30 8.77
N SER A 73 -18.27 12.86 9.23
CA SER A 73 -18.56 14.28 9.25
C SER A 73 -18.87 14.74 10.66
N LEU A 74 -18.55 16.00 10.92
CA LEU A 74 -18.80 16.70 12.17
C LEU A 74 -19.72 17.88 11.87
N ASN A 75 -20.68 18.14 12.75
CA ASN A 75 -21.52 19.31 12.67
C ASN A 75 -21.86 19.79 14.10
N PRO A 76 -21.47 21.01 14.49
CA PRO A 76 -20.71 22.00 13.72
C PRO A 76 -19.21 21.67 13.62
N GLU A 77 -18.51 22.29 12.67
CA GLU A 77 -17.02 22.23 12.56
C GLU A 77 -16.32 23.37 13.30
N ILE A 78 -17.04 24.48 13.53
CA ILE A 78 -16.60 25.63 14.32
C ILE A 78 -17.52 25.71 15.54
N ILE A 79 -16.92 25.67 16.73
CA ILE A 79 -17.61 25.60 18.01
C ILE A 79 -17.42 26.93 18.72
N ASN A 80 -18.53 27.53 19.14
CA ASN A 80 -18.52 28.86 19.77
C ASN A 80 -18.77 28.77 21.28
N SER A 81 -19.20 27.61 21.77
CA SER A 81 -19.49 27.37 23.18
C SER A 81 -19.14 25.94 23.59
N LEU A 82 -18.69 25.76 24.83
CA LEU A 82 -18.46 24.44 25.42
C LEU A 82 -19.76 23.63 25.60
N ASP A 83 -20.91 24.32 25.65
CA ASP A 83 -22.22 23.69 25.78
C ASP A 83 -22.81 23.23 24.43
N GLU A 84 -22.12 23.53 23.33
CA GLU A 84 -22.57 23.22 21.98
C GLU A 84 -22.39 21.73 21.67
N ASP A 85 -23.48 21.10 21.22
CA ASP A 85 -23.49 19.69 20.84
C ASP A 85 -22.82 19.49 19.47
N ILE A 86 -21.78 18.67 19.45
CA ILE A 86 -21.08 18.25 18.23
C ILE A 86 -21.63 16.90 17.81
N LYS A 87 -22.30 16.88 16.67
CA LYS A 87 -22.81 15.65 16.06
C LYS A 87 -21.77 15.05 15.13
N LEU A 88 -21.28 13.88 15.51
CA LEU A 88 -20.48 13.01 14.66
C LEU A 88 -21.39 12.01 13.95
N THR A 89 -21.26 11.92 12.64
CA THR A 89 -21.91 10.86 11.83
C THR A 89 -20.86 10.24 10.93
N GLY A 90 -20.70 8.93 11.01
CA GLY A 90 -19.67 8.22 10.27
C GLY A 90 -20.18 6.92 9.64
N LEU A 91 -19.33 6.39 8.78
CA LEU A 91 -19.58 5.19 7.99
C LEU A 91 -18.28 4.38 7.88
N VAL A 92 -18.33 3.14 8.34
CA VAL A 92 -17.27 2.15 8.11
C VAL A 92 -17.56 1.42 6.80
N LYS A 93 -16.60 1.48 5.88
CA LYS A 93 -16.63 0.82 4.58
C LYS A 93 -15.58 -0.30 4.60
N ARG A 94 -15.80 -1.38 3.85
CA ARG A 94 -14.81 -2.43 3.60
C ARG A 94 -14.59 -2.56 2.10
N GLY A 95 -13.36 -2.79 1.64
CA GLY A 95 -13.09 -3.12 0.23
C GLY A 95 -13.99 -4.28 -0.25
N TRP A 96 -14.49 -4.34 -1.48
CA TRP A 96 -13.81 -4.04 -2.76
C TRP A 96 -14.63 -3.21 -3.76
N ILE A 97 -15.98 -3.18 -3.64
CA ILE A 97 -16.88 -2.21 -4.31
C ILE A 97 -18.16 -2.09 -3.45
N PHE A 98 -18.00 -1.94 -2.12
CA PHE A 98 -19.05 -1.82 -1.09
C PHE A 98 -19.81 -3.10 -0.71
N SER A 99 -19.09 -4.18 -0.40
CA SER A 99 -19.69 -5.36 0.27
C SER A 99 -20.18 -4.99 1.68
N LYS A 100 -21.49 -5.09 1.92
CA LYS A 100 -22.15 -4.88 3.23
C LYS A 100 -21.90 -6.03 4.22
N TYR A 101 -21.25 -7.10 3.82
CA TYR A 101 -21.10 -8.29 4.66
C TYR A 101 -19.90 -8.12 5.61
N ASN A 102 -20.20 -8.17 6.91
CA ASN A 102 -19.30 -8.08 8.06
C ASN A 102 -18.86 -6.68 8.53
N ILE A 103 -19.64 -5.63 8.24
CA ILE A 103 -19.43 -4.27 8.80
C ILE A 103 -20.33 -3.94 9.99
N GLN A 104 -21.29 -4.80 10.32
CA GLN A 104 -22.23 -4.60 11.43
C GLN A 104 -21.62 -5.02 12.76
N GLY A 105 -21.87 -4.22 13.80
CA GLY A 105 -21.48 -4.53 15.17
C GLY A 105 -20.00 -4.38 15.46
N LEU A 106 -19.24 -3.77 14.54
CA LEU A 106 -17.86 -3.39 14.78
C LEU A 106 -17.81 -2.24 15.79
N ASP A 107 -16.86 -2.31 16.72
CA ASP A 107 -16.63 -1.27 17.71
C ASP A 107 -15.71 -0.19 17.12
N VAL A 108 -16.15 1.07 17.22
CA VAL A 108 -15.35 2.25 16.88
C VAL A 108 -15.14 3.11 18.13
N GLU A 109 -13.91 3.55 18.32
CA GLU A 109 -13.53 4.51 19.36
C GLU A 109 -13.47 5.91 18.78
N ILE A 110 -13.94 6.89 19.56
CA ILE A 110 -13.93 8.31 19.22
C ILE A 110 -13.09 9.03 20.25
N TRP A 111 -12.04 9.69 19.78
CA TRP A 111 -11.06 10.42 20.57
C TRP A 111 -11.07 11.89 20.19
N LEU A 112 -10.83 12.75 21.17
CA LEU A 112 -10.58 14.17 20.99
C LEU A 112 -9.14 14.46 21.42
N ARG A 113 -8.34 14.95 20.49
CA ARG A 113 -6.93 15.29 20.72
C ARG A 113 -6.74 16.80 20.67
N THR A 114 -6.12 17.33 21.72
CA THR A 114 -5.67 18.73 21.83
C THR A 114 -4.16 18.80 21.59
N SER A 115 -3.58 19.99 21.71
CA SER A 115 -2.12 20.17 21.74
C SER A 115 -1.44 19.49 22.94
N LYS A 116 -2.17 19.17 24.01
CA LYS A 116 -1.62 18.67 25.28
C LYS A 116 -1.99 17.23 25.59
N GLU A 117 -3.18 16.80 25.19
CA GLU A 117 -3.76 15.53 25.63
C GLU A 117 -4.61 14.87 24.56
N ARG A 118 -4.92 13.59 24.79
CA ARG A 118 -5.79 12.77 23.96
C ARG A 118 -6.85 12.13 24.86
N ILE A 119 -8.10 12.49 24.63
CA ILE A 119 -9.24 12.19 25.52
C ILE A 119 -10.18 11.23 24.81
N LEU A 120 -10.57 10.15 25.47
CA LEU A 120 -11.60 9.24 24.96
C LEU A 120 -12.97 9.87 25.16
N ILE A 121 -13.68 10.12 24.07
CA ILE A 121 -15.07 10.61 24.09
C ILE A 121 -16.05 9.45 24.20
N GLY A 122 -15.70 8.31 23.62
CA GLY A 122 -16.31 7.02 23.89
C GLY A 122 -16.37 6.12 22.66
N TRP A 123 -17.33 5.19 22.66
CA TRP A 123 -17.39 4.05 21.75
C TRP A 123 -18.76 3.95 21.11
N GLU A 124 -18.81 3.58 19.84
CA GLU A 124 -20.05 3.24 19.13
C GLU A 124 -19.95 1.87 18.47
N LYS A 125 -21.09 1.22 18.27
CA LYS A 125 -21.21 0.04 17.42
C LYS A 125 -21.76 0.42 16.06
N THR A 126 -21.19 -0.13 15.00
CA THR A 126 -21.69 0.10 13.66
C THR A 126 -23.03 -0.59 13.41
N GLY A 127 -23.92 0.08 12.69
CA GLY A 127 -25.18 -0.48 12.18
C GLY A 127 -24.98 -1.44 11.01
N GLY A 128 -26.10 -1.97 10.48
CA GLY A 128 -26.09 -2.97 9.40
C GLY A 128 -25.45 -2.50 8.09
N ASP A 129 -25.42 -1.19 7.86
CA ASP A 129 -24.79 -0.53 6.73
C ASP A 129 -23.40 0.06 7.07
N GLY A 130 -22.89 -0.20 8.27
CA GLY A 130 -21.62 0.35 8.76
C GLY A 130 -21.74 1.75 9.35
N ASN A 131 -22.95 2.32 9.45
CA ASN A 131 -23.16 3.65 10.00
C ASN A 131 -22.90 3.70 11.51
N PHE A 132 -22.53 4.86 12.01
CA PHE A 132 -22.47 5.15 13.45
C PHE A 132 -22.67 6.64 13.67
N SER A 133 -23.17 7.02 14.85
CA SER A 133 -23.33 8.43 15.20
C SER A 133 -23.15 8.62 16.70
N ARG A 134 -22.54 9.75 17.07
CA ARG A 134 -22.37 10.16 18.45
C ARG A 134 -22.59 11.64 18.57
N VAL A 135 -23.20 12.06 19.68
CA VAL A 135 -23.23 13.46 20.10
C VAL A 135 -22.30 13.61 21.29
N PHE A 136 -21.44 14.62 21.25
CA PHE A 136 -20.53 14.94 22.34
C PHE A 136 -20.30 16.45 22.43
N ARG A 137 -19.69 16.89 23.53
CA ARG A 137 -19.30 18.28 23.76
C ARG A 137 -17.81 18.35 24.02
N ILE A 138 -17.22 19.53 23.84
CA ILE A 138 -15.87 19.79 24.32
C ILE A 138 -15.91 19.73 25.86
N PRO A 139 -14.94 19.06 26.52
CA PRO A 139 -14.88 19.03 27.98
C PRO A 139 -14.89 20.44 28.61
N PRO A 140 -15.50 20.60 29.79
CA PRO A 140 -15.48 21.88 30.48
C PRO A 140 -14.05 22.28 30.87
N GLY A 141 -13.73 23.57 30.74
CA GLY A 141 -12.39 24.10 31.05
C GLY A 141 -11.36 23.96 29.92
N SER A 142 -11.76 23.40 28.77
CA SER A 142 -10.98 23.38 27.55
C SER A 142 -10.72 24.80 27.00
N LEU A 143 -9.55 25.00 26.40
CA LEU A 143 -9.11 26.30 25.87
C LEU A 143 -9.51 26.47 24.40
N PRO A 144 -9.81 27.69 23.92
CA PRO A 144 -9.97 27.97 22.50
C PRO A 144 -8.70 27.58 21.72
N GLU A 145 -8.80 26.56 20.90
CA GLU A 145 -7.72 26.05 20.06
C GLU A 145 -8.28 25.16 18.93
N LYS A 146 -7.38 24.60 18.14
CA LYS A 146 -7.70 23.61 17.12
C LYS A 146 -7.65 22.21 17.74
N TYR A 147 -8.75 21.48 17.64
CA TYR A 147 -8.88 20.12 18.12
C TYR A 147 -8.89 19.14 16.95
N VAL A 148 -8.42 17.93 17.19
CA VAL A 148 -8.50 16.83 16.23
C VAL A 148 -9.42 15.76 16.79
N VAL A 149 -10.52 15.50 16.09
CA VAL A 149 -11.38 14.34 16.35
C VAL A 149 -10.79 13.16 15.58
N GLU A 150 -10.49 12.09 16.28
CA GLU A 150 -9.94 10.85 15.73
C GLU A 150 -10.96 9.73 15.94
N VAL A 151 -11.30 9.02 14.87
CA VAL A 151 -12.14 7.83 14.93
C VAL A 151 -11.30 6.63 14.54
N MET A 152 -11.29 5.61 15.40
CA MET A 152 -10.50 4.39 15.21
C MET A 152 -11.39 3.15 15.22
N LEU A 153 -11.05 2.17 14.40
CA LEU A 153 -11.70 0.86 14.44
C LEU A 153 -10.99 -0.05 15.46
N VAL A 154 -11.69 -0.57 16.46
CA VAL A 154 -11.09 -1.41 17.52
C VAL A 154 -10.54 -2.72 16.96
N ALA A 155 -11.19 -3.26 15.93
CA ALA A 155 -10.76 -4.50 15.29
C ALA A 155 -9.38 -4.36 14.60
N ASP A 156 -8.98 -3.15 14.22
CA ASP A 156 -7.67 -2.83 13.66
C ASP A 156 -7.34 -1.36 13.87
N ASN A 157 -6.48 -1.08 14.86
CA ASN A 157 -6.09 0.28 15.25
C ASN A 157 -5.29 1.02 14.17
N ASN A 158 -4.84 0.35 13.11
CA ASN A 158 -4.23 1.03 11.95
C ASN A 158 -5.29 1.74 11.09
N ILE A 159 -6.57 1.39 11.28
CA ILE A 159 -7.69 1.95 10.55
C ILE A 159 -8.26 3.09 11.39
N LYS A 160 -7.82 4.29 11.04
CA LYS A 160 -8.25 5.52 11.69
C LYS A 160 -8.47 6.63 10.70
N MET A 161 -9.30 7.58 11.09
CA MET A 161 -9.55 8.82 10.36
C MET A 161 -9.53 9.99 11.33
N GLU A 162 -8.99 11.11 10.89
CA GLU A 162 -8.85 12.32 11.70
C GLU A 162 -9.55 13.49 10.98
N LYS A 163 -10.25 14.32 11.75
CA LYS A 163 -10.85 15.56 11.25
C LYS A 163 -10.71 16.65 12.29
N GLU A 164 -10.41 17.85 11.82
CA GLU A 164 -10.16 19.00 12.69
C GLU A 164 -11.44 19.77 12.95
N ILE A 165 -11.55 20.33 14.15
CA ILE A 165 -12.58 21.29 14.55
C ILE A 165 -11.91 22.48 15.22
N LEU A 166 -12.52 23.66 15.09
CA LEU A 166 -12.01 24.88 15.69
C LEU A 166 -12.93 25.28 16.84
N PHE A 167 -12.36 25.39 18.04
CA PHE A 167 -13.05 26.01 19.16
C PHE A 167 -12.57 27.44 19.30
N VAL A 168 -13.50 28.40 19.17
CA VAL A 168 -13.23 29.83 19.31
C VAL A 168 -13.79 30.35 20.63
N GLU A 169 -13.20 31.43 21.12
CA GLU A 169 -13.67 32.06 22.36
C GLU A 169 -15.07 32.65 22.16
N PRO A 170 -16.03 32.39 23.07
CA PRO A 170 -17.37 32.96 22.99
C PRO A 170 -17.29 34.50 23.02
N GLY A 171 -17.72 35.15 21.94
CA GLY A 171 -17.82 36.61 21.85
C GLY A 171 -16.76 37.33 21.00
N SER A 172 -16.03 36.62 20.13
CA SER A 172 -15.01 37.19 19.23
C SER A 172 -15.49 37.48 17.79
N GLY A 173 -16.81 37.55 17.58
CA GLY A 173 -17.46 37.85 16.28
C GLY A 173 -18.18 39.19 16.25
#